data_AF-A0AB37HPC3-F1
#
_entry.id   AF-A0AB37HPC3-F1
#
_cell.length_a   1.000
_cell.length_b   1.000
_cell.length_c   1.000
_cell.angle_alpha   90.00
_cell.angle_beta   90.00
_cell.angle_gamma   90.00
#
_symmetry.space_group_name_H-M   'P 1'
#
loop_
_entity.id
_entity.type
_entity.pdbx_description
1 polymer ?
#
loop_
_entity_poly.entity_id
_entity_poly.type
_entity_poly.pdbx_seq_one_letter_code
_entity_poly.pdbx_strand_id
1 'polypeptide(L)' 'MGFSSVYKVYFTLSKLLFIRTKELQKKWSTGYIPNWSMVMNQLLLHDQIKDRVIKYLE' A
#
# COMPACT_ATOMS: atom_id res chain seq x y z
N MET A 1 -29.57 15.16 9.00
CA MET A 1 -28.99 13.79 9.21
C MET A 1 -27.89 13.46 8.17
N GLY A 2 -27.02 14.41 7.77
CA GLY A 2 -26.05 14.21 6.68
C GLY A 2 -24.57 14.26 7.08
N PHE A 3 -24.22 15.05 8.10
CA PHE A 3 -22.82 15.26 8.49
C PHE A 3 -22.19 14.06 9.23
N SER A 4 -22.95 13.34 10.07
CA SER A 4 -22.44 12.19 10.86
C SER A 4 -21.99 11.01 9.99
N SER A 5 -22.65 10.77 8.85
CA SER A 5 -22.31 9.66 7.95
C SER A 5 -20.96 9.86 7.27
N VAL A 6 -20.66 11.09 6.85
CA VAL A 6 -19.41 11.44 6.16
C VAL A 6 -18.19 11.24 7.07
N TYR A 7 -18.24 11.74 8.30
CA TYR A 7 -17.16 11.51 9.29
C TYR A 7 -16.98 10.03 9.61
N LYS A 8 -18.07 9.26 9.65
CA LYS A 8 -18.02 7.81 9.87
C LYS A 8 -17.31 7.08 8.72
N VAL A 9 -17.51 7.51 7.47
CA VAL A 9 -16.79 6.98 6.31
C VAL A 9 -15.30 7.31 6.37
N TYR A 10 -14.92 8.56 6.61
CA TYR A 10 -13.51 8.97 6.72
C TYR A 10 -12.77 8.25 7.86
N PHE A 11 -13.43 8.10 9.00
CA PHE A 11 -12.88 7.37 10.15
C PHE A 11 -12.67 5.88 9.84
N THR A 12 -13.62 5.25 9.15
CA THR A 12 -13.53 3.85 8.74
C THR A 12 -12.42 3.64 7.71
N LEU A 13 -12.29 4.55 6.73
CA LEU A 13 -11.23 4.52 5.74
C LEU A 13 -9.84 4.67 6.40
N SER A 14 -9.70 5.62 7.32
CA SER A 14 -8.44 5.85 8.04
C SER A 14 -8.03 4.63 8.88
N LYS A 15 -9.00 4.00 9.56
CA LYS A 15 -8.78 2.73 10.29
C LYS A 15 -8.36 1.60 9.36
N LEU A 16 -9.03 1.45 8.22
CA LEU A 16 -8.71 0.42 7.24
C LEU A 16 -7.28 0.61 6.70
N LEU A 17 -6.92 1.83 6.30
CA LEU A 17 -5.58 2.16 5.82
C LEU A 17 -4.51 1.90 6.90
N PHE A 18 -4.80 2.26 8.16
CA PHE A 18 -3.89 1.99 9.28
C PHE A 18 -3.64 0.49 9.47
N ILE A 19 -4.71 -0.33 9.46
CA ILE A 19 -4.59 -1.79 9.59
C ILE A 19 -3.79 -2.37 8.43
N ARG A 20 -4.07 -1.96 7.19
CA ARG A 20 -3.32 -2.43 6.00
C ARG A 20 -1.85 -2.03 6.06
N THR A 21 -1.54 -0.84 6.56
CA THR A 21 -0.16 -0.41 6.75
C THR A 21 0.56 -1.28 7.78
N LYS A 22 -0.09 -1.61 8.91
CA LYS A 22 0.46 -2.51 9.93
C LYS A 22 0.69 -3.93 9.42
N GLU A 23 -0.24 -4.46 8.63
CA GLU A 23 -0.09 -5.78 8.00
C GLU A 23 1.07 -5.80 7.00
N LEU A 24 1.18 -4.77 6.16
CA LEU A 24 2.31 -4.62 5.23
C LEU A 24 3.63 -4.49 6.00
N GLN A 25 3.69 -3.66 7.03
CA GLN A 25 4.86 -3.52 7.89
C GLN A 25 5.28 -4.87 8.47
N LYS A 26 4.34 -5.68 8.97
CA LYS A 26 4.63 -7.01 9.52
C LYS A 26 5.14 -7.99 8.46
N LYS A 27 4.58 -7.95 7.24
CA LYS A 27 5.04 -8.77 6.12
C LYS A 27 6.43 -8.39 5.65
N TRP A 28 6.77 -7.11 5.72
CA TRP A 28 8.06 -6.57 5.30
C TRP A 28 9.13 -6.69 6.40
N SER A 29 8.74 -6.73 7.69
CA SER A 29 9.68 -6.85 8.81
C SER A 29 10.40 -8.19 8.88
N THR A 30 9.88 -9.24 8.24
CA THR A 30 10.57 -10.53 8.10
C THR A 30 11.69 -10.49 7.06
N GLY A 31 11.87 -9.37 6.35
CA GLY A 31 13.03 -9.06 5.51
C GLY A 31 13.10 -9.81 4.19
N TYR A 32 12.28 -10.85 3.99
CA TYR A 32 12.30 -11.67 2.78
C TYR A 32 10.97 -11.61 2.06
N ILE A 33 10.95 -10.94 0.90
CA ILE A 33 9.87 -11.03 -0.07
C ILE A 33 10.29 -12.11 -1.07
N PRO A 34 9.64 -13.29 -1.09
CA PRO A 34 9.97 -14.34 -2.04
C PRO A 34 9.74 -13.84 -3.47
N ASN A 35 10.62 -14.27 -4.38
CA ASN A 35 10.55 -13.91 -5.80
C ASN A 35 10.51 -12.39 -6.05
N TRP A 36 11.31 -11.63 -5.33
CA TRP A 36 11.38 -10.16 -5.47
C TRP A 36 11.56 -9.71 -6.93
N SER A 37 12.36 -10.40 -7.73
CA SER A 37 12.53 -10.11 -9.16
C SER A 37 11.22 -10.19 -9.96
N MET A 38 10.34 -11.17 -9.64
CA MET A 38 9.03 -11.29 -10.28
C MET A 38 8.09 -10.16 -9.85
N VAL A 39 8.10 -9.83 -8.55
CA VAL A 39 7.31 -8.72 -8.00
C VAL A 39 7.75 -7.40 -8.63
N MET A 40 9.06 -7.17 -8.76
CA MET A 40 9.62 -5.98 -9.39
C MET A 40 9.21 -5.88 -10.86
N ASN A 41 9.27 -6.99 -11.61
CA ASN A 41 8.80 -7.01 -13.00
C ASN A 41 7.33 -6.61 -13.11
N GLN A 42 6.47 -7.12 -12.21
CA GLN A 42 5.05 -6.74 -12.19
C GLN A 42 4.85 -5.25 -11.87
N LEU A 43 5.63 -4.72 -10.93
CA LEU A 43 5.56 -3.32 -10.53
C LEU A 43 6.01 -2.36 -11.65
N LEU A 44 7.05 -2.72 -12.39
CA LEU A 44 7.59 -1.92 -13.49
C LEU A 44 6.74 -1.97 -14.77
N LEU A 45 5.94 -3.02 -14.95
CA LEU A 45 4.98 -3.13 -16.05
C LEU A 45 3.69 -2.34 -15.80
N HIS A 46 3.44 -1.89 -14.57
CA HIS A 46 2.20 -1.21 -14.22
C HIS A 46 2.38 0.32 -14.33
N ASP A 47 1.85 0.92 -15.39
CA ASP A 47 2.08 2.35 -15.73
C ASP A 47 1.80 3.34 -14.58
N GLN A 48 0.78 3.07 -13.77
CA GLN A 48 0.40 3.92 -12.63
C GLN A 48 1.41 3.91 -11.46
N ILE A 49 2.25 2.88 -11.40
CA ILE A 49 3.13 2.59 -10.25
C ILE A 49 4.60 2.65 -10.66
N LYS A 50 4.91 2.35 -11.93
CA LYS A 50 6.25 2.34 -12.51
C LYS A 50 7.08 3.57 -12.12
N ASP A 51 6.56 4.77 -12.33
CA ASP A 51 7.30 6.02 -12.04
C ASP A 51 7.63 6.16 -10.55
N ARG A 52 6.72 5.71 -9.68
CA ARG A 52 6.96 5.72 -8.22
C ARG A 52 8.01 4.69 -7.83
N VAL A 53 8.00 3.52 -8.45
CA VAL A 53 8.97 2.45 -8.19
C VAL A 53 10.36 2.90 -8.62
N ILE A 54 10.50 3.46 -9.82
CA ILE A 54 11.76 4.02 -10.31
C ILE A 54 12.28 5.09 -9.34
N LYS A 55 11.42 6.04 -8.94
CA LYS A 55 11.78 7.12 -7.99
C LYS A 55 12.37 6.63 -6.65
N TYR A 56 11.94 5.48 -6.14
CA TYR A 56 12.41 4.94 -4.87
C TYR A 56 13.50 3.86 -5.02
N LEU A 57 13.86 3.49 -6.26
CA LEU A 57 14.99 2.60 -6.56
C LEU A 57 16.29 3.39 -6.80
N GLU A 58 16.18 4.63 -7.27
CA GLU A 58 17.28 5.61 -7.39
C GLU A 58 17.58 6.28 -6.04
#